data_AF-A0A1Y3A094-F1
#
_entry.id   AF-A0A1Y3A094-F1
#
_cell.length_a   1.000
_cell.length_b   1.000
_cell.length_c   1.000
_cell.angle_alpha   90.00
_cell.angle_beta   90.00
_cell.angle_gamma   90.00
#
_symmetry.space_group_name_H-M   'P 1'
#
loop_
_entity.id
_entity.type
_entity.pdbx_description
1 polymer ?
#
loop_
_entity_poly.entity_id
_entity_poly.type
_entity_poly.pdbx_seq_one_letter_code
_entity_poly.pdbx_strand_id
1 'polypeptide(L)'
;MIINDTTPTNKSALLMIGIKQLGVATLYVLLSSIILNYFTNRGIVSAVWPGSGLALAVLLVGGKRYLLGVILGRLLINALSSSSPFWLVGATLASVSEVLLGVWLLTRNDKFSLSFTTVSDYLRLILLGGGVASIIGAIIGLLTLILSGFITTDYINNLMRWWMGDVLGVVLVTPLILTWWQTKLKKLTNKQRIETFLLTGITFIAGQIIFLDWFNDSIIIRPEAFILFLPIIWVAIKLDIRATTFVLNM
;
A
#
# COMPACT_ATOMS: atom_id res chain seq x y z
N MET A 1 33.81 -4.54 -35.21
CA MET A 1 32.87 -3.99 -36.20
C MET A 1 32.29 -5.20 -36.91
N ILE A 2 31.05 -5.64 -36.67
CA ILE A 2 29.79 -4.95 -36.93
C ILE A 2 28.77 -5.31 -35.83
N ILE A 3 28.04 -4.30 -35.40
CA ILE A 3 26.95 -4.32 -34.43
C ILE A 3 25.72 -4.92 -35.13
N ASN A 4 25.19 -6.05 -34.63
CA ASN A 4 23.85 -6.50 -35.01
C ASN A 4 22.84 -5.86 -34.05
N ASP A 5 22.39 -4.69 -34.46
CA ASP A 5 21.33 -3.91 -33.84
C ASP A 5 19.98 -4.49 -34.29
N THR A 6 19.49 -5.51 -33.59
CA THR A 6 18.09 -5.93 -33.74
C THR A 6 17.25 -5.20 -32.69
N THR A 7 16.95 -3.94 -32.95
CA THR A 7 15.87 -3.22 -32.27
C THR A 7 14.54 -3.85 -32.69
N PRO A 8 13.79 -4.51 -31.80
CA PRO A 8 12.44 -4.95 -32.14
C PRO A 8 11.57 -3.71 -32.27
N THR A 9 10.89 -3.60 -33.40
CA THR A 9 9.96 -2.54 -33.75
C THR A 9 8.96 -2.25 -32.62
N ASN A 10 9.09 -1.04 -32.07
CA ASN A 10 8.68 -0.59 -30.74
C ASN A 10 7.15 -0.56 -30.45
N LYS A 11 6.29 -0.89 -31.41
CA LYS A 11 4.81 -0.76 -31.25
C LYS A 11 4.22 -1.80 -30.29
N SER A 12 4.63 -3.07 -30.38
CA SER A 12 4.11 -4.14 -29.52
C SER A 12 4.56 -3.98 -28.06
N ALA A 13 5.80 -3.54 -27.86
CA ALA A 13 6.34 -3.22 -26.55
C ALA A 13 5.61 -2.02 -25.91
N LEU A 14 5.38 -0.94 -26.67
CA LEU A 14 4.60 0.21 -26.21
C LEU A 14 3.15 -0.15 -25.88
N LEU A 15 2.51 -0.98 -26.70
CA LEU A 15 1.13 -1.43 -26.50
C LEU A 15 1.01 -2.28 -25.22
N MET A 16 1.98 -3.18 -24.99
CA MET A 16 2.03 -3.99 -23.77
C MET A 16 2.32 -3.15 -22.52
N ILE A 17 3.14 -2.11 -22.61
CA ILE A 17 3.32 -1.15 -21.51
C ILE A 17 2.01 -0.42 -21.25
N GLY A 18 1.31 0.04 -22.29
CA GLY A 18 0.00 0.70 -22.16
C GLY A 18 -1.05 -0.17 -21.46
N ILE A 19 -1.17 -1.45 -21.82
CA ILE A 19 -2.08 -2.39 -21.16
C ILE A 19 -1.74 -2.54 -19.68
N LYS A 20 -0.46 -2.66 -19.33
CA LYS A 20 -0.04 -2.78 -17.93
C LYS A 20 -0.32 -1.51 -17.12
N GLN A 21 -0.19 -0.33 -17.73
CA GLN A 21 -0.57 0.94 -17.10
C GLN A 21 -2.05 1.00 -16.77
N LEU A 22 -2.90 0.57 -17.72
CA LEU A 22 -4.34 0.49 -17.51
C LEU A 22 -4.69 -0.50 -16.40
N GLY A 23 -3.99 -1.64 -16.34
CA GLY A 23 -4.13 -2.59 -15.24
C GLY A 23 -3.79 -1.98 -13.87
N VAL A 24 -2.67 -1.24 -13.78
CA VAL A 24 -2.28 -0.53 -12.55
C VAL A 24 -3.33 0.51 -12.16
N ALA A 25 -3.76 1.33 -13.12
CA ALA A 25 -4.78 2.36 -12.87
C ALA A 25 -6.09 1.73 -12.37
N THR A 26 -6.51 0.62 -12.99
CA THR A 26 -7.73 -0.10 -12.60
C THR A 26 -7.62 -0.67 -11.19
N LEU A 27 -6.52 -1.35 -10.87
CA LEU A 27 -6.28 -1.88 -9.52
C LEU A 27 -6.26 -0.78 -8.46
N TYR A 28 -5.64 0.35 -8.78
CA TYR A 28 -5.61 1.52 -7.91
C TYR A 28 -7.03 2.02 -7.64
N VAL A 29 -7.81 2.24 -8.69
CA VAL A 29 -9.20 2.71 -8.57
C VAL A 29 -10.05 1.73 -7.78
N LEU A 30 -9.94 0.42 -8.03
CA LEU A 30 -10.73 -0.59 -7.32
C LEU A 30 -10.41 -0.63 -5.82
N LEU A 31 -9.13 -0.69 -5.46
CA LEU A 31 -8.70 -0.72 -4.06
C LEU A 31 -9.12 0.56 -3.32
N SER A 32 -8.91 1.73 -3.92
CA SER A 32 -9.32 2.99 -3.31
C SER A 32 -10.84 3.13 -3.23
N SER A 33 -11.60 2.65 -4.21
CA SER A 33 -13.06 2.72 -4.21
C SER A 33 -13.69 1.87 -3.10
N ILE A 34 -13.17 0.65 -2.86
CA ILE A 34 -13.65 -0.21 -1.77
C ILE A 34 -13.51 0.53 -0.43
N ILE A 35 -12.43 1.25 -0.23
CA ILE A 35 -12.13 1.88 1.07
C ILE A 35 -12.93 3.15 1.29
N LEU A 36 -13.08 3.96 0.24
CA LEU A 36 -13.91 5.14 0.30
C LEU A 36 -15.38 4.80 0.55
N ASN A 37 -15.89 3.72 -0.04
CA ASN A 37 -17.29 3.34 0.09
C ASN A 37 -17.62 2.54 1.37
N TYR A 38 -16.71 1.69 1.85
CA TYR A 38 -17.01 0.76 2.95
C TYR A 38 -16.28 1.07 4.26
N PHE A 39 -15.15 1.77 4.22
CA PHE A 39 -14.26 1.92 5.38
C PHE A 39 -14.03 3.38 5.80
N THR A 40 -14.71 4.33 5.16
CA THR A 40 -14.56 5.76 5.46
C THR A 40 -15.87 6.32 6.01
N ASN A 41 -16.00 6.36 7.34
CA ASN A 41 -17.14 6.99 8.01
C ASN A 41 -17.00 8.52 7.95
N ARG A 42 -17.67 9.14 6.96
CA ARG A 42 -17.94 10.59 6.83
C ARG A 42 -16.73 11.56 6.88
N GLY A 43 -15.51 11.08 6.67
CA GLY A 43 -14.29 11.92 6.58
C GLY A 43 -13.61 11.81 5.23
N ILE A 44 -12.86 12.83 4.82
CA ILE A 44 -12.07 12.82 3.56
C ILE A 44 -10.81 11.94 3.69
N VAL A 45 -10.41 11.60 4.92
CA VAL A 45 -9.18 10.87 5.22
C VAL A 45 -9.51 9.50 5.80
N SER A 46 -9.16 8.43 5.07
CA SER A 46 -9.31 7.06 5.53
C SER A 46 -8.23 6.67 6.55
N ALA A 47 -8.55 5.75 7.46
CA ALA A 47 -7.60 5.23 8.45
C ALA A 47 -6.42 4.48 7.80
N VAL A 48 -6.62 3.89 6.62
CA VAL A 48 -5.58 3.22 5.83
C VAL A 48 -5.78 3.61 4.37
N TRP A 49 -4.71 4.00 3.67
CA TRP A 49 -4.76 4.33 2.23
C TRP A 49 -3.92 3.35 1.38
N PRO A 50 -4.49 2.21 0.97
CA PRO A 50 -3.82 1.19 0.13
C PRO A 50 -3.26 1.68 -1.19
N GLY A 51 -3.79 2.78 -1.73
CA GLY A 51 -3.27 3.38 -2.95
C GLY A 51 -1.77 3.73 -2.82
N SER A 52 -1.33 4.21 -1.66
CA SER A 52 0.08 4.59 -1.42
C SER A 52 0.99 3.36 -1.43
N GLY A 53 0.57 2.26 -0.80
CA GLY A 53 1.32 1.00 -0.84
C GLY A 53 1.31 0.31 -2.20
N LEU A 54 0.18 0.33 -2.92
CA LEU A 54 0.11 -0.16 -4.30
C LEU A 54 1.06 0.61 -5.21
N ALA A 55 1.01 1.95 -5.15
CA ALA A 55 1.85 2.80 -5.98
C ALA A 55 3.34 2.56 -5.72
N LEU A 56 3.74 2.49 -4.44
CA LEU A 56 5.12 2.20 -4.08
C LEU A 56 5.55 0.81 -4.58
N ALA A 57 4.74 -0.23 -4.37
CA ALA A 57 5.05 -1.59 -4.84
C ALA A 57 5.22 -1.66 -6.36
N VAL A 58 4.29 -1.05 -7.10
CA VAL A 58 4.31 -1.05 -8.57
C VAL A 58 5.55 -0.33 -9.10
N LEU A 59 5.94 0.80 -8.50
CA LEU A 59 7.13 1.52 -8.94
C LEU A 59 8.43 0.82 -8.52
N LEU A 60 8.46 0.15 -7.37
CA LEU A 60 9.61 -0.64 -6.94
C LEU A 60 9.85 -1.87 -7.84
N VAL A 61 8.78 -2.57 -8.23
CA VAL A 61 8.86 -3.73 -9.13
C VAL A 61 9.10 -3.32 -10.58
N GLY A 62 8.30 -2.35 -11.01
CA GLY A 62 8.11 -2.05 -12.40
C GLY A 62 8.94 -0.87 -12.87
N GLY A 63 9.49 -0.07 -11.97
CA GLY A 63 10.20 1.16 -12.25
C GLY A 63 9.28 2.34 -12.57
N LYS A 64 9.89 3.52 -12.76
CA LYS A 64 9.22 4.80 -13.05
C LYS A 64 8.32 4.77 -14.30
N ARG A 65 8.49 3.78 -15.18
CA ARG A 65 7.60 3.62 -16.35
C ARG A 65 6.13 3.47 -15.94
N TYR A 66 5.80 2.90 -14.77
CA TYR A 66 4.40 2.74 -14.33
C TYR A 66 3.83 3.94 -13.56
N LEU A 67 4.60 5.02 -13.46
CA LEU A 67 4.15 6.23 -12.77
C LEU A 67 2.88 6.82 -13.39
N LEU A 68 2.75 6.77 -14.72
CA LEU A 68 1.55 7.27 -15.40
C LEU A 68 0.29 6.48 -15.00
N GLY A 69 0.38 5.17 -14.82
CA GLY A 69 -0.75 4.36 -14.34
C GLY A 69 -1.21 4.77 -12.94
N VAL A 70 -0.25 5.05 -12.04
CA VAL A 70 -0.54 5.58 -10.70
C VAL A 70 -1.18 6.96 -10.77
N ILE A 71 -0.64 7.87 -11.59
CA ILE A 71 -1.19 9.21 -11.80
C ILE A 71 -2.62 9.12 -12.31
N LEU A 72 -2.87 8.31 -13.35
CA LEU A 72 -4.21 8.13 -13.92
C LEU A 72 -5.18 7.53 -12.91
N GLY A 73 -4.77 6.50 -12.17
CA GLY A 73 -5.60 5.90 -11.13
C GLY A 73 -5.97 6.91 -10.02
N ARG A 74 -5.01 7.72 -9.59
CA ARG A 74 -5.22 8.76 -8.57
C ARG A 74 -6.10 9.90 -9.07
N LEU A 75 -5.90 10.35 -10.31
CA LEU A 75 -6.74 11.38 -10.92
C LEU A 75 -8.19 10.88 -11.05
N LEU A 76 -8.39 9.65 -11.51
CA LEU A 76 -9.72 9.06 -11.68
C LEU A 76 -10.46 8.94 -10.35
N ILE A 77 -9.83 8.38 -9.31
CA ILE A 77 -10.52 8.25 -8.02
C ILE A 77 -10.84 9.62 -7.39
N ASN A 78 -9.96 10.61 -7.58
CA ASN A 78 -10.21 11.96 -7.09
C ASN A 78 -11.33 12.65 -7.88
N ALA A 79 -11.42 12.43 -9.20
CA ALA A 79 -12.51 12.94 -10.04
C ALA A 79 -13.87 12.35 -9.67
N LEU A 80 -13.90 11.07 -9.26
CA LEU A 80 -15.11 10.41 -8.78
C LEU A 80 -15.53 10.90 -7.38
N SER A 81 -14.57 11.36 -6.58
CA SER A 81 -14.81 11.76 -5.18
C SER A 81 -15.09 13.25 -5.01
N SER A 82 -14.64 14.11 -5.92
CA SER A 82 -14.77 15.56 -5.82
C SER A 82 -14.72 16.22 -7.19
N SER A 83 -15.51 17.28 -7.38
CA SER A 83 -15.54 18.07 -8.60
C SER A 83 -14.50 19.20 -8.65
N SER A 84 -13.76 19.46 -7.56
CA SER A 84 -12.76 20.52 -7.51
C SER A 84 -11.51 20.16 -8.33
N PRO A 85 -11.19 20.90 -9.42
CA PRO A 85 -10.00 20.62 -10.22
C PRO A 85 -8.71 20.85 -9.42
N PHE A 86 -8.72 21.83 -8.51
CA PHE A 86 -7.57 22.14 -7.66
C PHE A 86 -7.27 20.99 -6.69
N TRP A 87 -8.32 20.44 -6.05
CA TRP A 87 -8.20 19.26 -5.19
C TRP A 87 -7.63 18.07 -5.96
N LEU A 88 -8.17 17.81 -7.15
CA LEU A 88 -7.78 16.68 -7.98
C LEU A 88 -6.29 16.73 -8.34
N VAL A 89 -5.78 17.91 -8.73
CA VAL A 89 -4.37 18.10 -9.07
C VAL A 89 -3.48 18.04 -7.81
N GLY A 90 -3.84 18.74 -6.74
CA GLY A 90 -3.03 18.80 -5.52
C GLY A 90 -2.93 17.45 -4.81
N ALA A 91 -4.04 16.71 -4.67
CA ALA A 91 -4.05 15.39 -4.05
C ALA A 91 -3.30 14.35 -4.91
N THR A 92 -3.26 14.53 -6.24
CA THR A 92 -2.44 13.69 -7.12
C THR A 92 -0.96 14.02 -6.97
N LEU A 93 -0.60 15.31 -6.92
CA LEU A 93 0.77 15.76 -6.69
C LEU A 93 1.32 15.26 -5.34
N ALA A 94 0.50 15.27 -4.29
CA ALA A 94 0.84 14.71 -2.99
C ALA A 94 1.27 13.25 -3.11
N SER A 95 0.41 12.40 -3.67
CA SER A 95 0.67 10.97 -3.83
C SER A 95 1.87 10.68 -4.74
N VAL A 96 2.04 11.44 -5.83
CA VAL A 96 3.18 11.27 -6.74
C VAL A 96 4.50 11.62 -6.04
N SER A 97 4.53 12.73 -5.31
CA SER A 97 5.74 13.22 -4.64
C SER A 97 6.18 12.26 -3.55
N GLU A 98 5.22 11.77 -2.76
CA GLU A 98 5.43 10.72 -1.76
C GLU A 98 6.03 9.46 -2.39
N VAL A 99 5.38 8.90 -3.40
CA VAL A 99 5.80 7.63 -3.99
C VAL A 99 7.19 7.76 -4.64
N LEU A 100 7.45 8.85 -5.34
CA LEU A 100 8.76 9.09 -5.94
C LEU A 100 9.86 9.23 -4.89
N LEU A 101 9.57 9.92 -3.78
CA LEU A 101 10.52 10.02 -2.67
C LEU A 101 10.73 8.66 -2.00
N GLY A 102 9.68 7.89 -1.76
CA GLY A 102 9.75 6.56 -1.18
C GLY A 102 10.60 5.61 -2.02
N VAL A 103 10.37 5.58 -3.34
CA VAL A 103 11.20 4.80 -4.28
C VAL A 103 12.66 5.26 -4.19
N TRP A 104 12.91 6.57 -4.29
CA TRP A 104 14.28 7.10 -4.24
C TRP A 104 14.98 6.77 -2.92
N LEU A 105 14.35 6.97 -1.77
CA LEU A 105 14.93 6.69 -0.45
C LEU A 105 15.26 5.22 -0.26
N LEU A 106 14.42 4.32 -0.77
CA LEU A 106 14.61 2.87 -0.67
C LEU A 106 15.72 2.38 -1.61
N THR A 107 15.77 2.90 -2.85
CA THR A 107 16.71 2.40 -3.87
C THR A 107 18.06 3.12 -3.88
N ARG A 108 18.19 4.32 -3.29
CA ARG A 108 19.41 5.17 -3.43
C ARG A 108 20.73 4.53 -2.98
N ASN A 109 20.68 3.54 -2.09
CA ASN A 109 21.89 2.95 -1.48
C ASN A 109 22.11 1.48 -1.86
N ASP A 110 21.29 0.90 -2.75
CA ASP A 110 21.30 -0.53 -3.13
C ASP A 110 21.18 -1.54 -1.97
N LYS A 111 20.88 -1.07 -0.77
CA LYS A 111 20.79 -1.94 0.42
C LYS A 111 19.41 -2.59 0.56
N PHE A 112 18.38 -2.10 -0.12
CA PHE A 112 16.99 -2.56 0.03
C PHE A 112 16.68 -3.71 -0.93
N SER A 113 16.30 -4.85 -0.36
CA SER A 113 15.86 -6.02 -1.12
C SER A 113 14.34 -6.12 -1.17
N LEU A 114 13.79 -6.28 -2.38
CA LEU A 114 12.35 -6.49 -2.58
C LEU A 114 11.88 -7.81 -1.93
N SER A 115 12.77 -8.78 -1.73
CA SER A 115 12.46 -10.09 -1.15
C SER A 115 12.23 -10.04 0.37
N PHE A 116 12.45 -8.89 1.01
CA PHE A 116 12.39 -8.69 2.46
C PHE A 116 13.22 -9.71 3.26
N THR A 117 14.34 -10.18 2.72
CA THR A 117 15.15 -11.24 3.33
C THR A 117 15.70 -10.89 4.70
N THR A 118 15.70 -9.60 5.08
CA THR A 118 16.17 -9.13 6.39
C THR A 118 15.14 -8.22 7.05
N VAL A 119 15.15 -8.20 8.39
CA VAL A 119 14.38 -7.21 9.19
C VAL A 119 14.76 -5.77 8.78
N SER A 120 16.00 -5.55 8.35
CA SER A 120 16.45 -4.23 7.87
C SER A 120 15.68 -3.75 6.64
N ASP A 121 15.29 -4.65 5.74
CA ASP A 121 14.49 -4.31 4.57
C ASP A 121 13.09 -3.82 5.00
N TYR A 122 12.47 -4.52 5.95
CA TYR A 122 11.17 -4.14 6.49
C TYR A 122 11.23 -2.81 7.26
N LEU A 123 12.25 -2.61 8.09
CA LEU A 123 12.45 -1.34 8.81
C LEU A 123 12.69 -0.17 7.85
N ARG A 124 13.42 -0.38 6.74
CA ARG A 124 13.59 0.66 5.73
C ARG A 124 12.29 0.97 5.01
N LEU A 125 11.48 -0.04 4.68
CA LEU A 125 10.16 0.20 4.13
C LEU A 125 9.32 1.08 5.06
N ILE A 126 9.25 0.72 6.35
CA ILE A 126 8.47 1.49 7.33
C ILE A 126 9.02 2.90 7.47
N LEU A 127 10.32 3.06 7.74
CA LEU A 127 10.90 4.36 8.09
C LEU A 127 11.05 5.27 6.87
N LEU A 128 11.54 4.75 5.75
CA LEU A 128 11.84 5.54 4.56
C LEU A 128 10.68 5.57 3.57
N GLY A 129 10.12 4.40 3.26
CA GLY A 129 9.07 4.25 2.24
C GLY A 129 7.70 4.73 2.72
N GLY A 130 7.38 4.54 4.00
CA GLY A 130 6.19 5.09 4.65
C GLY A 130 6.52 6.37 5.40
N GLY A 131 7.20 6.27 6.55
CA GLY A 131 7.39 7.37 7.49
C GLY A 131 7.87 8.67 6.86
N VAL A 132 9.08 8.69 6.27
CA VAL A 132 9.66 9.91 5.71
C VAL A 132 8.97 10.33 4.41
N ALA A 133 8.68 9.38 3.50
CA ALA A 133 8.04 9.68 2.22
C ALA A 133 6.65 10.30 2.39
N SER A 134 5.82 9.70 3.25
CA SER A 134 4.45 10.14 3.49
C SER A 134 4.36 11.49 4.19
N ILE A 135 5.44 12.01 4.82
CA ILE A 135 5.44 13.39 5.35
C ILE A 135 5.26 14.40 4.21
N ILE A 136 5.96 14.21 3.09
CA ILE A 136 5.85 15.10 1.93
C ILE A 136 4.46 15.00 1.31
N GLY A 137 3.91 13.79 1.18
CA GLY A 137 2.54 13.56 0.72
C GLY A 137 1.53 14.28 1.62
N ALA A 138 1.63 14.09 2.93
CA ALA A 138 0.75 14.69 3.92
C ALA A 138 0.84 16.23 3.95
N ILE A 139 2.04 16.82 3.81
CA ILE A 139 2.20 18.29 3.75
C ILE A 139 1.52 18.85 2.50
N ILE A 140 1.81 18.29 1.32
CA ILE A 140 1.20 18.75 0.06
C ILE A 140 -0.32 18.54 0.10
N GLY A 141 -0.76 17.40 0.64
CA GLY A 141 -2.16 17.09 0.84
C GLY A 141 -2.87 18.08 1.74
N LEU A 142 -2.31 18.37 2.92
CA LEU A 142 -2.83 19.36 3.86
C LEU A 142 -2.93 20.74 3.22
N LEU A 143 -1.87 21.20 2.53
CA LEU A 143 -1.90 22.48 1.82
C LEU A 143 -3.00 22.49 0.75
N THR A 144 -3.20 21.37 0.06
CA THR A 144 -4.30 21.22 -0.90
C THR A 144 -5.67 21.33 -0.22
N LEU A 145 -5.87 20.73 0.96
CA LEU A 145 -7.13 20.86 1.74
C LEU A 145 -7.40 22.31 2.14
N ILE A 146 -6.37 23.00 2.64
CA ILE A 146 -6.47 24.40 3.09
C ILE A 146 -6.82 25.30 1.90
N LEU A 147 -6.07 25.19 0.80
CA LEU A 147 -6.26 26.02 -0.39
C LEU A 147 -7.55 25.68 -1.15
N SER A 148 -8.07 24.46 -1.02
CA SER A 148 -9.40 24.07 -1.55
C SER A 148 -10.56 24.56 -0.68
N GLY A 149 -10.29 25.13 0.50
CA GLY A 149 -11.31 25.57 1.45
C GLY A 149 -12.04 24.42 2.15
N PHE A 150 -11.53 23.18 2.08
CA PHE A 150 -12.16 22.02 2.72
C PHE A 150 -11.94 21.98 4.23
N ILE A 151 -10.86 22.60 4.71
CA ILE A 151 -10.59 22.77 6.14
C ILE A 151 -10.17 24.20 6.43
N THR A 152 -10.60 24.73 7.58
CA THR A 152 -10.23 26.06 8.07
C THR A 152 -9.58 26.03 9.45
N THR A 153 -9.60 24.86 10.11
CA THR A 153 -9.02 24.60 11.42
C THR A 153 -8.52 23.16 11.48
N ASP A 154 -7.92 22.78 12.61
CA ASP A 154 -7.51 21.40 12.90
C ASP A 154 -6.44 20.80 11.97
N TYR A 155 -5.48 21.63 11.57
CA TYR A 155 -4.43 21.27 10.61
C TYR A 155 -3.57 20.09 11.04
N ILE A 156 -3.20 20.05 12.33
CA ILE A 156 -2.31 19.02 12.88
C ILE A 156 -3.00 17.65 12.82
N ASN A 157 -4.27 17.55 13.22
CA ASN A 157 -4.98 16.28 13.18
C ASN A 157 -5.20 15.81 11.74
N ASN A 158 -5.51 16.72 10.81
CA ASN A 158 -5.63 16.36 9.39
C ASN A 158 -4.29 15.88 8.80
N LEU A 159 -3.19 16.56 9.14
CA LEU A 159 -1.84 16.15 8.74
C LEU A 159 -1.49 14.76 9.27
N MET A 160 -1.73 14.53 10.56
CA MET A 160 -1.44 13.26 11.23
C MET A 160 -2.28 12.13 10.67
N ARG A 161 -3.58 12.35 10.45
CA ARG A 161 -4.47 11.34 9.84
C ARG A 161 -4.01 10.96 8.44
N TRP A 162 -3.63 11.95 7.64
CA TRP A 162 -3.16 11.69 6.28
C TRP A 162 -1.85 10.89 6.31
N TRP A 163 -0.88 11.37 7.07
CA TRP A 163 0.41 10.70 7.25
C TRP A 163 0.24 9.26 7.73
N MET A 164 -0.59 9.03 8.75
CA MET A 164 -0.87 7.68 9.26
C MET A 164 -1.53 6.79 8.21
N GLY A 165 -2.52 7.30 7.48
CA GLY A 165 -3.20 6.54 6.44
C GLY A 165 -2.25 6.06 5.34
N ASP A 166 -1.35 6.93 4.91
CA ASP A 166 -0.34 6.63 3.90
C ASP A 166 0.72 5.64 4.42
N VAL A 167 1.25 5.86 5.63
CA VAL A 167 2.20 4.94 6.27
C VAL A 167 1.59 3.55 6.41
N LEU A 168 0.37 3.43 6.93
CA LEU A 168 -0.32 2.15 7.08
C LEU A 168 -0.57 1.50 5.73
N GLY A 169 -0.99 2.28 4.72
CA GLY A 169 -1.13 1.82 3.36
C GLY A 169 0.17 1.21 2.81
N VAL A 170 1.30 1.91 2.99
CA VAL A 170 2.61 1.43 2.57
C VAL A 170 3.02 0.15 3.31
N VAL A 171 2.93 0.15 4.64
CA VAL A 171 3.42 -0.94 5.49
C VAL A 171 2.58 -2.20 5.31
N LEU A 172 1.28 -2.07 5.08
CA LEU A 172 0.39 -3.20 4.91
C LEU A 172 0.43 -3.70 3.47
N VAL A 173 0.25 -2.82 2.48
CA VAL A 173 -0.04 -3.23 1.10
C VAL A 173 1.23 -3.46 0.27
N THR A 174 2.28 -2.68 0.48
CA THR A 174 3.53 -2.83 -0.29
C THR A 174 4.15 -4.21 -0.14
N PRO A 175 4.40 -4.73 1.08
CA PRO A 175 5.03 -6.03 1.23
C PRO A 175 4.10 -7.13 0.73
N LEU A 176 2.78 -6.97 0.86
CA LEU A 176 1.82 -7.96 0.38
C LEU A 176 1.97 -8.15 -1.14
N ILE A 177 2.02 -7.06 -1.90
CA ILE A 177 2.20 -7.10 -3.35
C ILE A 177 3.59 -7.65 -3.71
N LEU A 178 4.64 -7.14 -3.08
CA LEU A 178 6.02 -7.51 -3.41
C LEU A 178 6.31 -8.99 -3.15
N THR A 179 5.80 -9.53 -2.04
CA THR A 179 6.01 -10.94 -1.67
C THR A 179 5.28 -11.89 -2.62
N TRP A 180 4.07 -11.53 -3.07
CA TRP A 180 3.31 -12.29 -4.05
C TRP A 180 3.88 -12.16 -5.47
N TRP A 181 4.51 -11.03 -5.80
CA TRP A 181 5.11 -10.80 -7.11
C TRP A 181 6.40 -11.60 -7.33
N GLN A 182 7.29 -11.66 -6.35
CA GLN A 182 8.64 -12.22 -6.53
C GLN A 182 8.71 -13.74 -6.50
N THR A 183 7.64 -14.38 -6.05
CA THR A 183 7.66 -15.82 -5.91
C THR A 183 7.11 -16.48 -7.14
N LYS A 184 7.98 -17.18 -7.87
CA LYS A 184 7.55 -18.30 -8.71
C LYS A 184 6.66 -19.18 -7.85
N LEU A 185 5.46 -19.52 -8.33
CA LEU A 185 4.52 -20.43 -7.67
C LEU A 185 5.25 -21.75 -7.37
N LYS A 186 5.91 -21.86 -6.21
CA LYS A 186 6.41 -23.12 -5.71
C LYS A 186 5.17 -23.96 -5.47
N LYS A 187 5.10 -25.15 -6.08
CA LYS A 187 4.05 -26.12 -5.80
C LYS A 187 4.12 -26.46 -4.32
N LEU A 188 3.26 -25.83 -3.54
CA LEU A 188 3.12 -26.11 -2.12
C LEU A 188 2.70 -27.57 -1.95
N THR A 189 3.31 -28.26 -1.01
CA THR A 189 2.84 -29.60 -0.60
C THR A 189 1.46 -29.49 0.05
N ASN A 190 0.65 -30.56 0.03
CA ASN A 190 -0.68 -30.55 0.65
C ASN A 190 -0.63 -30.12 2.13
N LYS A 191 0.44 -30.50 2.85
CA LYS A 191 0.68 -30.10 4.23
C LYS A 191 0.88 -28.58 4.37
N GLN A 192 1.71 -27.97 3.53
CA GLN A 192 1.95 -26.53 3.53
C GLN A 192 0.72 -25.73 3.07
N ARG A 193 -0.11 -26.28 2.17
CA ARG A 193 -1.38 -25.65 1.78
C ARG A 193 -2.36 -25.59 2.95
N ILE A 194 -2.51 -26.71 3.66
CA ILE A 194 -3.38 -26.79 4.85
C ILE A 194 -2.86 -25.85 5.94
N GLU A 195 -1.55 -25.85 6.20
CA GLU A 195 -0.93 -24.97 7.20
C GLU A 195 -1.11 -23.48 6.85
N THR A 196 -0.89 -23.10 5.59
CA THR A 196 -1.15 -21.72 5.12
C THR A 196 -2.62 -21.35 5.26
N PHE A 197 -3.53 -22.23 4.85
CA PHE A 197 -4.97 -22.00 4.91
C PHE A 197 -5.49 -21.89 6.35
N LEU A 198 -5.00 -22.74 7.26
CA LEU A 198 -5.35 -22.69 8.67
C LEU A 198 -4.86 -21.41 9.33
N LEU A 199 -3.62 -20.99 9.06
CA LEU A 199 -3.07 -19.76 9.65
C LEU A 199 -3.76 -18.51 9.10
N THR A 200 -4.00 -18.45 7.79
CA THR A 200 -4.85 -17.44 7.16
C THR A 200 -6.24 -17.40 7.81
N GLY A 201 -6.88 -18.56 7.98
CA GLY A 201 -8.21 -18.66 8.57
C GLY A 201 -8.24 -18.21 10.03
N ILE A 202 -7.26 -18.63 10.84
CA ILE A 202 -7.15 -18.26 12.26
C ILE A 202 -6.90 -16.76 12.40
N THR A 203 -6.02 -16.18 11.60
CA THR A 203 -5.78 -14.74 11.65
C THR A 203 -6.97 -13.94 11.16
N PHE A 204 -7.62 -14.37 10.08
CA PHE A 204 -8.86 -13.74 9.61
C PHE A 204 -9.91 -13.73 10.70
N ILE A 205 -10.17 -14.88 11.32
CA ILE A 205 -11.18 -15.03 12.38
C ILE A 205 -10.79 -14.19 13.60
N ALA A 206 -9.51 -14.17 14.00
CA ALA A 206 -9.04 -13.31 15.08
C ALA A 206 -9.23 -11.81 14.76
N GLY A 207 -8.95 -11.38 13.53
CA GLY A 207 -9.22 -10.03 13.05
C GLY A 207 -10.71 -9.70 13.10
N GLN A 208 -11.59 -10.57 12.59
CA GLN A 208 -13.03 -10.37 12.64
C GLN A 208 -13.56 -10.29 14.07
N ILE A 209 -13.11 -11.17 14.97
CA ILE A 209 -13.55 -11.18 16.38
C ILE A 209 -13.19 -9.87 17.09
N ILE A 210 -11.99 -9.33 16.83
CA ILE A 210 -11.47 -8.15 17.53
C ILE A 210 -12.01 -6.85 16.93
N PHE A 211 -12.17 -6.76 15.60
CA PHE A 211 -12.61 -5.53 14.94
C PHE A 211 -14.12 -5.43 14.75
N LEU A 212 -14.86 -6.54 14.69
CA LEU A 212 -16.33 -6.55 14.55
C LEU A 212 -17.06 -6.87 15.85
N ASP A 213 -16.33 -6.94 16.98
CA ASP A 213 -16.92 -7.05 18.31
C ASP A 213 -17.86 -8.26 18.48
N TRP A 214 -17.54 -9.38 17.81
CA TRP A 214 -18.46 -10.51 17.61
C TRP A 214 -18.89 -11.22 18.91
N PHE A 215 -18.23 -10.93 20.03
CA PHE A 215 -18.52 -11.47 21.37
C PHE A 215 -18.86 -10.39 22.43
N ASN A 216 -19.09 -9.14 22.03
CA ASN A 216 -19.17 -8.02 22.97
C ASN A 216 -20.57 -7.80 23.59
N ASP A 217 -21.13 -8.84 24.21
CA ASP A 217 -22.21 -8.66 25.21
C ASP A 217 -21.71 -8.87 26.64
N SER A 218 -20.47 -9.33 26.84
CA SER A 218 -19.92 -9.49 28.19
C SER A 218 -18.41 -9.65 28.14
N ILE A 219 -17.67 -8.58 28.49
CA ILE A 219 -16.62 -8.57 29.52
C ILE A 219 -15.88 -7.24 29.44
N ILE A 220 -16.02 -6.46 30.51
CA ILE A 220 -15.31 -5.23 30.80
C ILE A 220 -13.89 -5.64 31.20
N ILE A 221 -12.89 -5.38 30.35
CA ILE A 221 -11.47 -5.02 30.63
C ILE A 221 -10.69 -5.24 29.32
N ARG A 222 -10.06 -4.18 28.78
CA ARG A 222 -9.33 -4.19 27.50
C ARG A 222 -7.80 -4.41 27.67
N PRO A 223 -7.28 -5.61 27.34
CA PRO A 223 -5.89 -5.82 26.94
C PRO A 223 -5.74 -6.71 25.67
N GLU A 224 -6.74 -6.73 24.78
CA GLU A 224 -6.87 -7.70 23.68
C GLU A 224 -5.82 -7.56 22.56
N ALA A 225 -5.30 -6.35 22.33
CA ALA A 225 -4.29 -6.09 21.29
C ALA A 225 -2.95 -6.83 21.53
N PHE A 226 -2.64 -7.22 22.78
CA PHE A 226 -1.41 -7.94 23.10
C PHE A 226 -1.49 -9.44 22.79
N ILE A 227 -2.69 -10.02 22.75
CA ILE A 227 -2.86 -11.46 22.44
C ILE A 227 -2.56 -11.72 20.95
N LEU A 228 -2.78 -10.74 20.07
CA LEU A 228 -2.43 -10.81 18.64
C LEU A 228 -0.93 -10.85 18.38
N PHE A 229 -0.10 -10.28 19.26
CA PHE A 229 1.35 -10.34 19.09
C PHE A 229 1.87 -11.78 19.14
N LEU A 230 1.28 -12.66 19.95
CA LEU A 230 1.73 -14.05 20.08
C LEU A 230 1.61 -14.86 18.77
N PRO A 231 0.44 -14.96 18.10
CA PRO A 231 0.32 -15.65 16.83
C PRO A 231 1.04 -14.91 15.68
N ILE A 232 1.09 -13.56 15.68
CA ILE A 232 1.84 -12.80 14.66
C ILE A 232 3.34 -13.07 14.77
N ILE A 233 3.90 -13.03 15.99
CA ILE A 233 5.30 -13.37 16.27
C ILE A 233 5.55 -14.84 15.94
N TRP A 234 4.62 -15.75 16.27
CA TRP A 234 4.74 -17.16 15.97
C TRP A 234 4.72 -17.47 14.48
N VAL A 235 3.87 -16.80 13.70
CA VAL A 235 3.86 -16.88 12.23
C VAL A 235 5.14 -16.26 11.64
N ALA A 236 5.60 -15.12 12.17
CA ALA A 236 6.84 -14.47 11.77
C ALA A 236 8.09 -15.32 12.03
N ILE A 237 8.11 -16.11 13.10
CA ILE A 237 9.22 -16.99 13.47
C ILE A 237 9.18 -18.30 12.67
N LYS A 238 7.99 -18.79 12.31
CA LYS A 238 7.81 -20.18 11.84
C LYS A 238 7.47 -20.31 10.36
N LEU A 239 6.95 -19.26 9.70
CA LEU A 239 6.65 -19.30 8.27
C LEU A 239 7.25 -18.11 7.51
N ASP A 240 7.73 -18.45 6.32
CA ASP A 240 8.20 -17.55 5.28
C ASP A 240 7.35 -16.27 5.20
N ILE A 241 8.02 -15.13 5.01
CA ILE A 241 7.54 -13.73 5.00
C ILE A 241 6.12 -13.48 4.44
N ARG A 242 5.66 -14.32 3.50
CA ARG A 242 4.32 -14.31 2.92
C ARG A 242 3.20 -14.51 3.95
N ALA A 243 3.39 -15.43 4.89
CA ALA A 243 2.37 -15.71 5.90
C ALA A 243 2.23 -14.50 6.83
N THR A 244 3.35 -13.95 7.30
CA THR A 244 3.38 -12.76 8.16
C THR A 244 2.73 -11.54 7.50
N THR A 245 3.00 -11.34 6.21
CA THR A 245 2.47 -10.17 5.49
C THR A 245 0.96 -10.27 5.25
N PHE A 246 0.47 -11.47 4.92
CA PHE A 246 -0.95 -11.71 4.72
C PHE A 246 -1.72 -11.63 6.05
N VAL A 247 -1.14 -12.14 7.14
CA VAL A 247 -1.69 -12.08 8.51
C VAL A 247 -1.78 -10.64 9.03
N LEU A 248 -0.81 -9.78 8.71
CA LEU A 248 -0.85 -8.36 9.07
C LEU A 248 -1.95 -7.55 8.36
N ASN A 249 -2.47 -8.04 7.23
CA ASN A 249 -3.44 -7.34 6.38
C ASN A 249 -4.89 -7.82 6.54
N MET A 250 -5.14 -8.76 7.45
CA MET A 250 -6.46 -9.35 7.72
C MET A 250 -7.13 -8.76 8.96
#